data_AF-A0A836CGI6-F1
#
_entry.id   AF-A0A836CGI6-F1
#
_cell.length_a   1.000
_cell.length_b   1.000
_cell.length_c   1.000
_cell.angle_alpha   90.00
_cell.angle_beta   90.00
_cell.angle_gamma   90.00
#
_symmetry.space_group_name_H-M   'P 1'
#
loop_
_entity.id
_entity.type
_entity.pdbx_description
1 polymer ?
#
loop_
_entity_poly.entity_id
_entity_poly.type
_entity_poly.pdbx_seq_one_letter_code
_entity_poly.pdbx_strand_id
1 'polypeptide(L)'
;VPQVIDDAPWVVTDEFYFESGNASGVNDDGDVYAHLNRAGRFVETCRTEGISTSDSIASIMQPSHNYNAFVRRNLRRGYSAKDMNVSFLEQQAIKFGMVKERVAENTIGKLIKENSQAQALAEDVQKAFVSVFDRDSAFRTRWRNQRKEIRNRIRVLAR
;
A
#
# COMPACT_ATOMS: atom_id res chain seq x y z
N VAL A 1 -27.49 13.47 19.56
CA VAL A 1 -27.75 13.52 21.01
C VAL A 1 -28.29 14.90 21.35
N PRO A 2 -29.40 15.04 22.08
CA PRO A 2 -30.03 16.32 22.39
C PRO A 2 -29.39 17.10 23.57
N GLN A 3 -28.76 16.43 24.53
CA GLN A 3 -28.08 17.05 25.69
C GLN A 3 -26.83 16.24 26.08
N VAL A 4 -25.79 16.92 26.58
CA VAL A 4 -24.58 16.30 27.14
C VAL A 4 -24.44 16.79 28.58
N ILE A 5 -24.15 15.86 29.50
CA ILE A 5 -23.90 16.14 30.92
C ILE A 5 -22.45 15.76 31.19
N ASP A 6 -21.63 16.74 31.56
CA ASP A 6 -20.23 16.53 31.93
C ASP A 6 -20.13 16.02 33.38
N ASP A 7 -19.04 15.32 33.70
CA ASP A 7 -18.73 14.81 35.06
C ASP A 7 -19.83 13.95 35.71
N ALA A 8 -20.49 13.09 34.92
CA ALA A 8 -21.52 12.20 35.42
C ALA A 8 -21.01 11.26 36.54
N PRO A 9 -21.81 11.02 37.60
CA PRO A 9 -21.40 10.16 38.70
C PRO A 9 -21.32 8.69 38.29
N TRP A 10 -20.42 7.93 38.92
CA TRP A 10 -20.26 6.49 38.67
C TRP A 10 -21.49 5.67 39.10
N VAL A 11 -22.14 6.06 40.22
CA VAL A 11 -23.42 5.50 40.66
C VAL A 11 -24.47 6.58 40.56
N VAL A 12 -25.54 6.30 39.81
CA VAL A 12 -26.67 7.24 39.67
C VAL A 12 -27.40 7.33 41.00
N THR A 13 -27.52 8.53 41.54
CA THR A 13 -28.42 8.84 42.68
C THR A 13 -29.79 9.27 42.17
N ASP A 14 -30.84 9.11 42.97
CA ASP A 14 -32.19 9.56 42.61
C ASP A 14 -32.23 11.05 42.24
N GLU A 15 -31.47 11.89 42.96
CA GLU A 15 -31.33 13.33 42.70
C GLU A 15 -30.85 13.61 41.27
N PHE A 16 -29.73 12.99 40.87
CA PHE A 16 -29.18 13.07 39.52
C PHE A 16 -30.11 12.48 38.45
N TYR A 17 -30.87 11.42 38.77
CA TYR A 17 -31.84 10.84 37.85
C TYR A 17 -32.97 11.81 37.50
N PHE A 18 -33.47 12.59 38.47
CA PHE A 18 -34.53 13.57 38.23
C PHE A 18 -34.09 14.73 37.34
N GLU A 19 -32.80 15.09 37.36
CA GLU A 19 -32.25 16.14 36.49
C GLU A 19 -31.93 15.63 35.08
N SER A 20 -31.50 14.37 34.95
CA SER A 20 -31.04 13.78 33.67
C SER A 20 -32.12 13.02 32.89
N GLY A 21 -33.20 12.61 33.55
CA GLY A 21 -34.41 12.03 32.93
C GLY A 21 -34.31 10.55 32.53
N ASN A 22 -33.12 10.02 32.28
CA ASN A 22 -32.96 8.65 31.78
C ASN A 22 -31.56 8.07 32.07
N ALA A 23 -31.52 6.83 32.57
CA ALA A 23 -30.31 6.05 32.78
C ALA A 23 -30.34 4.75 31.95
N SER A 24 -29.26 4.47 31.22
CA SER A 24 -29.08 3.22 30.47
C SER A 24 -27.60 2.84 30.46
N GLY A 25 -27.29 1.56 30.62
CA GLY A 25 -25.92 1.05 30.66
C GLY A 25 -25.89 -0.47 30.75
N VAL A 26 -24.71 -1.06 30.54
CA VAL A 26 -24.48 -2.51 30.72
C VAL A 26 -23.21 -2.64 31.54
N ASN A 27 -23.26 -3.37 32.65
CA ASN A 27 -22.11 -3.58 33.55
C ASN A 27 -22.01 -5.06 33.94
N ASP A 28 -20.81 -5.63 33.85
CA ASP A 28 -20.54 -7.06 34.12
C ASP A 28 -20.07 -7.32 35.57
N ASP A 29 -19.51 -6.31 36.26
CA ASP A 29 -18.96 -6.45 37.62
C ASP A 29 -19.84 -5.73 38.65
N GLY A 30 -20.83 -6.44 39.19
CA GLY A 30 -21.78 -5.91 40.18
C GLY A 30 -22.76 -4.90 39.58
N ASP A 31 -24.07 -5.11 39.83
CA ASP A 31 -25.10 -4.28 39.20
C ASP A 31 -25.28 -2.94 39.93
N VAL A 32 -24.55 -1.92 39.46
CA VAL A 32 -24.69 -0.52 39.91
C VAL A 32 -26.06 0.08 39.58
N TYR A 33 -26.80 -0.51 38.63
CA TYR A 33 -28.14 -0.07 38.23
C TYR A 33 -29.25 -0.85 38.94
N ALA A 34 -28.92 -1.78 39.86
CA ALA A 34 -29.90 -2.66 40.51
C ALA A 34 -31.06 -1.92 41.19
N HIS A 35 -30.78 -0.74 41.76
CA HIS A 35 -31.80 0.09 42.40
C HIS A 35 -32.76 0.72 41.39
N LEU A 36 -32.25 1.17 40.23
CA LEU A 36 -33.05 1.71 39.13
C LEU A 36 -33.86 0.61 38.43
N ASN A 37 -33.28 -0.58 38.29
CA ASN A 37 -33.96 -1.75 37.73
C ASN A 37 -35.15 -2.17 38.61
N ARG A 38 -34.96 -2.26 39.94
CA ARG A 38 -36.06 -2.51 40.90
C ARG A 38 -37.15 -1.43 40.88
N ALA A 39 -36.79 -0.19 40.60
CA ALA A 39 -37.72 0.93 40.48
C ALA A 39 -38.45 0.99 39.13
N GLY A 40 -38.14 0.10 38.18
CA GLY A 40 -38.73 0.09 36.83
C GLY A 40 -38.30 1.27 35.96
N ARG A 41 -37.14 1.88 36.25
CA ARG A 41 -36.63 3.10 35.61
C ARG A 41 -35.45 2.85 34.67
N PHE A 42 -35.12 1.58 34.43
CA PHE A 42 -33.97 1.17 33.63
C PHE A 42 -34.42 0.65 32.27
N VAL A 43 -33.78 1.14 31.20
CA VAL A 43 -34.03 0.67 29.83
C VAL A 43 -32.81 -0.10 29.35
N GLU A 44 -33.00 -1.40 29.14
CA GLU A 44 -31.99 -2.29 28.60
C GLU A 44 -31.66 -1.93 27.15
N THR A 45 -30.36 -1.92 26.83
CA THR A 45 -29.87 -1.71 25.48
C THR A 45 -29.00 -2.88 25.06
N CYS A 46 -29.03 -3.19 23.75
CA CYS A 46 -28.21 -4.25 23.19
C CYS A 46 -26.85 -3.71 22.78
N ARG A 47 -25.79 -4.45 23.12
CA ARG A 47 -24.44 -4.15 22.61
C ARG A 47 -24.39 -4.40 21.11
N THR A 48 -23.65 -3.56 20.38
CA THR A 48 -23.32 -3.83 18.98
C THR A 48 -22.18 -4.84 18.93
N GLU A 49 -22.39 -5.94 18.21
CA GLU A 49 -21.35 -6.95 18.02
C GLU A 49 -20.21 -6.43 17.14
N GLY A 50 -18.98 -6.85 17.44
CA GLY A 50 -17.80 -6.54 16.61
C GLY A 50 -17.25 -5.12 16.74
N ILE A 51 -17.81 -4.28 17.61
CA ILE A 51 -17.25 -2.97 17.92
C ILE A 51 -17.22 -2.72 19.43
N SER A 52 -16.00 -2.54 19.95
CA SER A 52 -15.77 -2.07 21.31
C SER A 52 -14.50 -1.22 21.37
N THR A 53 -14.36 -0.41 22.42
CA THR A 53 -13.13 0.36 22.67
C THR A 53 -11.93 -0.58 22.82
N SER A 54 -12.11 -1.70 23.52
CA SER A 54 -11.09 -2.73 23.69
C SER A 54 -10.68 -3.36 22.35
N ASP A 55 -11.65 -3.70 21.50
CA ASP A 55 -11.37 -4.26 20.16
C ASP A 55 -10.68 -3.23 19.26
N SER A 56 -11.06 -1.96 19.37
CA SER A 56 -10.42 -0.87 18.64
C SER A 56 -8.96 -0.68 19.07
N ILE A 57 -8.70 -0.67 20.39
CA ILE A 57 -7.34 -0.60 20.95
C ILE A 57 -6.54 -1.83 20.54
N ALA A 58 -7.12 -3.03 20.67
CA ALA A 58 -6.47 -4.28 20.30
C ALA A 58 -6.12 -4.31 18.81
N SER A 59 -7.00 -3.84 17.93
CA SER A 59 -6.73 -3.71 16.49
C SER A 59 -5.55 -2.78 16.19
N ILE A 60 -5.40 -1.69 16.93
CA ILE A 60 -4.27 -0.75 16.81
C ILE A 60 -2.98 -1.36 17.36
N MET A 61 -3.04 -1.99 18.54
CA MET A 61 -1.89 -2.60 19.21
C MET A 61 -1.43 -3.90 18.55
N GLN A 62 -2.31 -4.58 17.80
CA GLN A 62 -2.00 -5.88 17.22
C GLN A 62 -0.81 -5.77 16.25
N PRO A 63 0.15 -6.71 16.34
CA PRO A 63 1.37 -6.68 15.52
C PRO A 63 1.14 -6.71 14.00
N SER A 64 -0.03 -7.20 13.56
CA SER A 64 -0.27 -7.56 12.16
C SER A 64 -0.64 -6.38 11.25
N HIS A 65 -1.31 -5.34 11.77
CA HIS A 65 -1.82 -4.26 10.91
C HIS A 65 -0.95 -3.00 10.92
N ASN A 66 -0.49 -2.53 12.09
CA ASN A 66 0.15 -1.21 12.20
C ASN A 66 1.48 -1.18 12.99
N TYR A 67 1.72 -2.15 13.87
CA TYR A 67 2.94 -2.16 14.69
C TYR A 67 4.21 -2.30 13.85
N ASN A 68 4.21 -3.19 12.86
CA ASN A 68 5.36 -3.39 11.97
C ASN A 68 5.71 -2.12 11.17
N ALA A 69 4.71 -1.37 10.71
CA ALA A 69 4.93 -0.12 9.99
C ALA A 69 5.48 0.99 10.91
N PHE A 70 4.92 1.11 12.12
CA PHE A 70 5.39 2.04 13.14
C PHE A 70 6.84 1.76 13.54
N VAL A 71 7.17 0.50 13.85
CA VAL A 71 8.52 0.09 14.24
C VAL A 71 9.51 0.29 13.09
N ARG A 72 9.17 -0.11 11.86
CA ARG A 72 10.01 0.14 10.67
C ARG A 72 10.31 1.63 10.48
N ARG A 73 9.30 2.48 10.62
CA ARG A 73 9.42 3.94 10.44
C ARG A 73 10.34 4.55 11.48
N ASN A 74 10.18 4.18 12.75
CA ASN A 74 10.98 4.72 13.84
C ASN A 74 12.41 4.15 13.85
N LEU A 75 12.60 2.88 13.49
CA LEU A 75 13.93 2.31 13.26
C LEU A 75 14.69 3.02 12.13
N ARG A 76 14.02 3.39 11.03
CA ARG A 76 14.63 4.21 9.94
C ARG A 76 15.05 5.60 10.43
N ARG A 77 14.37 6.15 11.43
CA ARG A 77 14.68 7.44 12.05
C ARG A 77 15.77 7.37 13.12
N GLY A 78 16.24 6.18 13.48
CA GLY A 78 17.32 5.96 14.45
C GLY A 78 16.86 5.74 15.89
N TYR A 79 15.57 5.54 16.15
CA TYR A 79 15.10 5.17 17.49
C TYR A 79 15.54 3.75 17.87
N SER A 80 15.83 3.53 19.15
CA SER A 80 16.22 2.21 19.67
C SER A 80 15.00 1.30 19.78
N ALA A 81 15.17 0.03 19.42
CA ALA A 81 14.12 -0.99 19.56
C ALA A 81 13.69 -1.21 21.01
N LYS A 82 14.61 -0.96 21.95
CA LYS A 82 14.37 -1.10 23.39
C LYS A 82 13.30 -0.13 23.90
N ASP A 83 13.24 1.07 23.31
CA ASP A 83 12.28 2.11 23.70
C ASP A 83 10.88 1.86 23.11
N MET A 84 10.80 0.98 22.11
CA MET A 84 9.55 0.60 21.44
C MET A 84 9.01 -0.76 21.91
N ASN A 85 9.57 -1.33 22.97
CA ASN A 85 9.22 -2.66 23.49
C ASN A 85 9.26 -3.78 22.42
N VAL A 86 10.18 -3.67 21.46
CA VAL A 86 10.41 -4.67 20.40
C VAL A 86 11.51 -5.61 20.84
N SER A 87 11.29 -6.92 20.73
CA SER A 87 12.33 -7.90 21.06
C SER A 87 13.49 -7.85 20.07
N PHE A 88 14.67 -8.32 20.48
CA PHE A 88 15.86 -8.33 19.62
C PHE A 88 15.65 -9.14 18.33
N LEU A 89 14.97 -10.28 18.40
CA LEU A 89 14.70 -11.13 17.24
C LEU A 89 13.77 -10.45 16.24
N GLU A 90 12.70 -9.81 16.74
CA GLU A 90 11.78 -9.04 15.90
C GLU A 90 12.49 -7.86 15.23
N GLN A 91 13.38 -7.17 15.94
CA GLN A 91 14.19 -6.10 15.35
C GLN A 91 15.04 -6.61 14.17
N GLN A 92 15.67 -7.78 14.31
CA GLN A 92 16.47 -8.36 13.23
C GLN A 92 15.61 -8.83 12.05
N ALA A 93 14.46 -9.44 12.32
CA ALA A 93 13.50 -9.81 11.27
C ALA A 93 13.03 -8.58 10.47
N ILE A 94 12.75 -7.47 11.16
CA ILE A 94 12.34 -6.21 10.54
C ILE A 94 13.49 -5.60 9.70
N LYS A 95 14.72 -5.58 10.23
CA LYS A 95 15.90 -5.11 9.49
C LYS A 95 16.15 -5.93 8.22
N PHE A 96 16.06 -7.25 8.34
CA PHE A 96 16.22 -8.16 7.20
C PHE A 96 15.14 -7.92 6.13
N GLY A 97 13.89 -7.73 6.54
CA GLY A 97 12.80 -7.34 5.64
C GLY A 97 13.09 -6.05 4.87
N MET A 98 13.59 -5.00 5.54
CA MET A 98 13.96 -3.74 4.88
C MET A 98 15.10 -3.89 3.88
N VAL A 99 16.11 -4.72 4.19
CA VAL A 99 17.21 -5.00 3.26
C VAL A 99 16.71 -5.76 2.03
N LYS A 100 15.86 -6.77 2.23
CA LYS A 100 15.26 -7.55 1.14
C LYS A 100 14.46 -6.66 0.19
N GLU A 101 13.64 -5.76 0.73
CA GLU A 101 12.85 -4.79 -0.04
C GLU A 101 13.75 -3.87 -0.87
N ARG A 102 14.80 -3.31 -0.26
CA ARG A 102 15.77 -2.45 -0.97
C ARG A 102 16.52 -3.20 -2.08
N VAL A 103 16.87 -4.46 -1.86
CA VAL A 103 17.50 -5.29 -2.89
C VAL A 103 16.53 -5.55 -4.03
N ALA A 104 15.27 -5.89 -3.73
CA ALA A 104 14.23 -6.11 -4.73
C ALA A 104 13.97 -4.85 -5.58
N GLU A 105 13.87 -3.67 -4.97
CA GLU A 105 13.70 -2.41 -5.71
C GLU A 105 14.88 -2.13 -6.64
N ASN A 106 16.12 -2.38 -6.19
CA ASN A 106 17.32 -2.14 -6.99
C ASN A 106 17.49 -3.15 -8.13
N THR A 107 17.10 -4.42 -7.96
CA THR A 107 17.17 -5.43 -9.01
C THR A 107 16.05 -5.26 -10.02
N ILE A 108 14.81 -5.05 -9.56
CA ILE A 108 13.65 -4.80 -10.44
C ILE A 108 13.86 -3.49 -11.22
N GLY A 109 14.33 -2.43 -10.56
CA GLY A 109 14.63 -1.15 -11.22
C GLY A 109 15.73 -1.27 -12.28
N LYS A 110 16.76 -2.10 -12.06
CA LYS A 110 17.79 -2.39 -13.07
C LYS A 110 17.23 -3.17 -14.26
N LEU A 111 16.45 -4.22 -14.01
CA LEU A 111 15.86 -5.05 -15.07
C LEU A 111 14.90 -4.26 -15.96
N ILE A 112 14.07 -3.39 -15.38
CA ILE A 112 13.17 -2.52 -16.15
C ILE A 112 13.96 -1.54 -17.03
N LYS A 113 15.04 -0.96 -16.48
CA LYS A 113 15.89 -0.02 -17.21
C LYS A 113 16.64 -0.70 -18.36
N GLU A 114 17.26 -1.86 -18.12
CA GLU A 114 17.97 -2.65 -19.15
C GLU A 114 17.03 -3.11 -20.27
N ASN A 115 15.81 -3.54 -19.93
CA ASN A 115 14.84 -4.00 -20.93
C ASN A 115 14.32 -2.84 -21.81
N SER A 116 14.04 -1.68 -21.22
CA SER A 116 13.64 -0.48 -21.97
C SER A 116 14.72 0.01 -22.94
N GLN A 117 15.99 -0.05 -22.54
CA GLN A 117 17.14 0.30 -23.40
C GLN A 117 17.34 -0.71 -24.53
N ALA A 118 17.15 -2.00 -24.26
CA ALA A 118 17.21 -3.05 -25.28
C ALA A 118 16.09 -2.89 -26.34
N GLN A 119 14.88 -2.51 -25.92
CA GLN A 119 13.76 -2.25 -26.83
C GLN A 119 14.01 -1.02 -27.71
N ALA A 120 14.49 0.09 -27.13
CA ALA A 120 14.82 1.30 -27.89
C ALA A 120 15.92 1.05 -28.93
N LEU A 121 16.98 0.32 -28.56
CA LEU A 121 18.06 -0.05 -29.48
C LEU A 121 17.54 -0.96 -30.61
N ALA A 122 16.66 -1.91 -30.30
CA ALA A 122 16.07 -2.80 -31.30
C ALA A 122 15.23 -2.03 -32.33
N GLU A 123 14.45 -1.04 -31.90
CA GLU A 123 13.67 -0.19 -32.81
C GLU A 123 14.55 0.64 -33.74
N ASP A 124 15.65 1.20 -33.23
CA ASP A 124 16.58 2.00 -34.04
C ASP A 124 17.33 1.13 -35.06
N VAL A 125 17.74 -0.09 -34.68
CA VAL A 125 18.34 -1.07 -35.59
C VAL A 125 17.32 -1.51 -36.65
N GLN A 126 16.07 -1.74 -36.28
CA GLN A 126 15.00 -2.07 -37.22
C GLN A 126 14.73 -0.93 -38.21
N LYS A 127 14.62 0.32 -37.73
CA LYS A 127 14.44 1.50 -38.59
C LYS A 127 15.63 1.71 -39.52
N ALA A 128 16.85 1.56 -39.01
CA ALA A 128 18.06 1.61 -39.83
C ALA A 128 18.07 0.51 -40.90
N PHE A 129 17.71 -0.72 -40.54
CA PHE A 129 17.61 -1.84 -41.49
C PHE A 129 16.53 -1.61 -42.55
N VAL A 130 15.33 -1.19 -42.15
CA VAL A 130 14.23 -0.87 -43.09
C VAL A 130 14.66 0.26 -44.04
N SER A 131 15.34 1.29 -43.54
CA SER A 131 15.82 2.40 -44.37
C SER A 131 16.80 1.97 -45.46
N VAL A 132 17.58 0.90 -45.23
CA VAL A 132 18.46 0.30 -46.25
C VAL A 132 17.64 -0.31 -47.40
N PHE A 133 16.41 -0.77 -47.13
CA PHE A 133 15.53 -1.40 -48.10
C PHE A 133 14.36 -0.53 -48.57
N ASP A 134 14.29 0.75 -48.19
CA ASP A 134 13.22 1.61 -48.66
C ASP A 134 13.27 1.88 -50.18
N ARG A 135 12.12 2.28 -50.73
CA ARG A 135 11.88 2.42 -52.18
C ARG A 135 12.87 3.40 -52.86
N ASP A 136 13.32 4.41 -52.11
CA ASP A 136 14.29 5.43 -52.53
C ASP A 136 15.70 5.23 -51.95
N SER A 137 15.97 4.06 -51.34
CA SER A 137 17.28 3.76 -50.77
C SER A 137 18.41 3.85 -51.80
N ALA A 138 19.52 4.46 -51.38
CA ALA A 138 20.74 4.56 -52.17
C ALA A 138 21.23 3.20 -52.68
N PHE A 139 21.01 2.13 -51.91
CA PHE A 139 21.31 0.74 -52.32
C PHE A 139 20.49 0.31 -53.53
N ARG A 140 19.16 0.50 -53.50
CA ARG A 140 18.25 0.14 -54.61
C ARG A 140 18.53 0.97 -55.86
N THR A 141 18.88 2.25 -55.70
CA THR A 141 19.23 3.14 -56.81
C THR A 141 20.56 2.73 -57.45
N ARG A 142 21.58 2.43 -56.65
CA ARG A 142 22.87 1.91 -57.14
C ARG A 142 22.72 0.56 -57.83
N TRP A 143 21.91 -0.35 -57.28
CA TRP A 143 21.62 -1.65 -57.88
C TRP A 143 20.84 -1.53 -59.20
N ARG A 144 19.86 -0.63 -59.30
CA ARG A 144 19.15 -0.33 -60.56
C ARG A 144 20.09 0.20 -61.63
N ASN A 145 20.99 1.11 -61.27
CA ASN A 145 21.96 1.70 -62.20
C ASN A 145 22.97 0.64 -62.70
N GLN A 146 23.50 -0.17 -61.80
CA GLN A 146 24.37 -1.31 -62.14
C GLN A 146 23.68 -2.30 -63.10
N ARG A 147 22.41 -2.65 -62.85
CA ARG A 147 21.65 -3.54 -63.75
C ARG A 147 21.39 -2.91 -65.11
N LYS A 148 21.22 -1.60 -65.21
CA LYS A 148 21.09 -0.89 -66.50
C LYS A 148 22.41 -0.92 -67.27
N GLU A 149 23.52 -0.65 -66.60
CA GLU A 149 24.87 -0.70 -67.17
C GLU A 149 25.22 -2.08 -67.74
N ILE A 150 24.99 -3.13 -66.95
CA ILE A 150 25.21 -4.51 -67.36
C ILE A 150 24.34 -4.87 -68.57
N ARG A 151 23.06 -4.48 -68.55
CA ARG A 151 22.13 -4.76 -69.66
C ARG A 151 22.53 -4.04 -70.95
N ASN A 152 23.01 -2.80 -70.84
CA ASN A 152 23.51 -2.04 -71.99
C ASN A 152 24.78 -2.68 -72.55
N ARG A 153 25.71 -3.11 -71.68
CA ARG A 153 26.92 -3.84 -72.08
C ARG A 153 26.59 -5.14 -72.82
N ILE A 154 25.67 -5.96 -72.28
CA ILE A 154 25.21 -7.19 -72.93
C ILE A 154 24.56 -6.90 -74.29
N ARG A 155 23.77 -5.83 -74.40
CA ARG A 155 23.09 -5.45 -75.66
C ARG A 155 24.06 -4.92 -76.72
N VAL A 156 25.14 -4.25 -76.32
CA VAL A 156 26.22 -3.81 -77.23
C VAL A 156 27.06 -4.99 -77.71
N LEU A 157 27.29 -6.01 -76.86
CA LEU A 157 28.01 -7.24 -77.23
C LEU A 157 27.19 -8.20 -78.09
N ALA A 158 25.85 -8.07 -78.10
CA ALA A 158 24.94 -8.89 -78.89
C ALA A 158 24.57 -8.27 -80.27
N ARG A 159 25.25 -7.18 -80.66
CA ARG A 159 25.20 -6.54 -81.99
C ARG A 159 26.49 -6.81 -82.74
#